data_AF-X0YAV0-F1
#
_entry.id   AF-X0YAV0-F1
#
_cell.length_a   1.000
_cell.length_b   1.000
_cell.length_c   1.000
_cell.angle_alpha   90.00
_cell.angle_beta   90.00
_cell.angle_gamma   90.00
#
_symmetry.space_group_name_H-M   'P 1'
#
loop_
_entity.id
_entity.type
_entity.pdbx_description
1 polymer ?
#
loop_
_entity_poly.entity_id
_entity_poly.type
_entity_poly.pdbx_seq_one_letter_code
_entity_poly.pdbx_strand_id
1 'polypeptide(L)'
;TNPCPVGFADIVFVIDSSGSVPTRSLRSAGLFASLFLQGLADQSVCFRAAAIIFSTGPRLMFDFSQFSAGNLSGAREILESLPYIGEYTRPSTALEFVQHNLLASRNSSAPAFVLLATDGHVQDAVQLIADVSNVQSAATLYGIGFGTLNTSALGLYLPVDHI
;
A
#
# COMPACT_ATOMS: atom_id res chain seq x y z
N THR A 1 -21.35 -23.01 -2.48
CA THR A 1 -20.95 -22.17 -3.63
C THR A 1 -19.91 -21.20 -3.12
N ASN A 2 -18.75 -21.07 -3.79
CA ASN A 2 -17.70 -20.16 -3.31
C ASN A 2 -18.17 -18.73 -3.60
N PRO A 3 -18.51 -17.91 -2.59
CA PRO A 3 -19.20 -16.62 -2.81
C PRO A 3 -18.32 -15.58 -3.51
N CYS A 4 -17.01 -15.83 -3.55
CA CYS A 4 -16.05 -15.02 -4.29
C CYS A 4 -15.24 -15.91 -5.25
N PRO A 5 -15.45 -15.81 -6.57
CA PRO A 5 -14.39 -16.16 -7.49
C PRO A 5 -13.22 -15.21 -7.18
N VAL A 6 -12.06 -15.78 -6.89
CA VAL A 6 -10.82 -15.05 -6.59
C VAL A 6 -10.56 -13.94 -7.63
N GLY A 7 -10.23 -12.73 -7.18
CA GLY A 7 -9.66 -11.67 -8.03
C GLY A 7 -10.63 -10.72 -8.73
N PHE A 8 -11.52 -10.03 -7.99
CA PHE A 8 -12.26 -8.88 -8.54
C PHE A 8 -11.53 -7.54 -8.32
N ALA A 9 -10.69 -7.44 -7.31
CA ALA A 9 -9.73 -6.34 -7.11
C ALA A 9 -8.45 -6.85 -6.43
N ASP A 10 -7.32 -6.27 -6.80
CA ASP A 10 -6.02 -6.48 -6.14
C ASP A 10 -5.68 -5.23 -5.33
N ILE A 11 -5.47 -5.37 -4.02
CA ILE A 11 -5.20 -4.25 -3.11
C ILE A 11 -3.78 -4.36 -2.58
N VAL A 12 -2.97 -3.32 -2.76
CA VAL A 12 -1.60 -3.25 -2.26
C VAL A 12 -1.51 -2.13 -1.23
N PHE A 13 -1.12 -2.47 0.00
CA PHE A 13 -0.70 -1.47 0.98
C PHE A 13 0.81 -1.24 0.90
N VAL A 14 1.20 0.03 0.82
CA VAL A 14 2.59 0.47 0.91
C VAL A 14 2.69 1.38 2.13
N ILE A 15 3.32 0.91 3.20
CA ILE A 15 3.26 1.59 4.50
C ILE A 15 4.63 2.11 4.89
N ASP A 16 4.71 3.41 5.12
CA ASP A 16 5.91 4.11 5.54
C ASP A 16 6.25 3.82 7.01
N SER A 17 7.45 3.30 7.23
CA SER A 17 8.05 2.98 8.53
C SER A 17 9.39 3.71 8.68
N SER A 18 9.56 4.84 7.99
CA SER A 18 10.77 5.69 8.09
C SER A 18 10.87 6.41 9.43
N GLY A 19 12.06 6.95 9.72
CA GLY A 19 12.37 7.58 11.00
C GLY A 19 11.56 8.84 11.30
N SER A 20 10.97 9.48 10.29
CA SER A 20 10.06 10.62 10.47
C SER A 20 8.66 10.21 10.92
N VAL A 21 8.27 8.93 10.70
CA VAL A 21 6.96 8.38 11.07
C VAL A 21 7.01 7.86 12.51
N PRO A 22 6.30 8.49 13.47
CA PRO A 22 6.26 7.97 14.84
C PRO A 22 5.60 6.58 14.89
N THR A 23 6.06 5.72 15.81
CA THR A 23 5.51 4.35 15.97
C THR A 23 3.99 4.31 16.19
N ARG A 24 3.41 5.34 16.83
CA ARG A 24 1.95 5.49 16.95
C ARG A 24 1.26 5.67 15.60
N SER A 25 1.87 6.43 14.68
CA SER A 25 1.35 6.69 13.35
C SER A 25 1.45 5.45 12.47
N LEU A 26 2.56 4.70 12.59
CA LEU A 26 2.70 3.38 11.94
C LEU A 26 1.61 2.42 12.39
N ARG A 27 1.33 2.33 13.70
CA ARG A 27 0.21 1.52 14.22
C ARG A 27 -1.14 1.98 13.67
N SER A 28 -1.36 3.29 13.56
CA SER A 28 -2.59 3.82 12.95
C SER A 28 -2.72 3.47 11.48
N ALA A 29 -1.64 3.51 10.70
CA ALA A 29 -1.63 3.11 9.29
C ALA A 29 -1.92 1.61 9.13
N GLY A 30 -1.31 0.76 9.96
CA GLY A 30 -1.58 -0.67 10.01
C GLY A 30 -3.03 -1.00 10.38
N LEU A 31 -3.56 -0.33 11.42
CA LEU A 31 -4.97 -0.46 11.82
C LEU A 31 -5.92 0.00 10.72
N PHE A 32 -5.62 1.12 10.06
CA PHE A 32 -6.39 1.58 8.89
C PHE A 32 -6.43 0.51 7.79
N ALA A 33 -5.28 -0.05 7.42
CA ALA A 33 -5.21 -1.09 6.39
C ALA A 33 -6.06 -2.31 6.76
N SER A 34 -5.98 -2.75 8.03
CA SER A 34 -6.79 -3.87 8.52
C SER A 34 -8.29 -3.56 8.46
N LEU A 35 -8.72 -2.40 8.95
CA LEU A 35 -10.13 -2.01 8.96
C LEU A 35 -10.67 -1.78 7.55
N PHE A 36 -9.84 -1.27 6.63
CA PHE A 36 -10.20 -1.10 5.23
C PHE A 36 -10.53 -2.45 4.57
N LEU A 37 -9.66 -3.46 4.75
CA LEU A 37 -9.92 -4.81 4.22
C LEU A 37 -11.17 -5.44 4.86
N GLN A 38 -11.36 -5.28 6.17
CA GLN A 38 -12.54 -5.76 6.86
C GLN A 38 -13.82 -5.12 6.30
N GLY A 39 -13.84 -3.79 6.13
CA GLY A 39 -14.98 -3.07 5.59
C GLY A 39 -15.35 -3.51 4.17
N LEU A 40 -14.37 -3.80 3.32
CA LEU A 40 -14.61 -4.37 2.00
C LEU A 40 -15.24 -5.78 2.10
N ALA A 41 -14.73 -6.64 2.98
CA ALA A 41 -15.27 -7.98 3.16
C ALA A 41 -16.69 -7.96 3.73
N ASP A 42 -16.99 -7.05 4.66
CA ASP A 42 -18.33 -6.85 5.23
C ASP A 42 -19.34 -6.41 4.16
N GLN A 43 -18.88 -5.68 3.14
CA GLN A 43 -19.67 -5.32 1.96
C GLN A 43 -19.69 -6.41 0.87
N SER A 44 -19.17 -7.60 1.16
CA SER A 44 -19.07 -8.71 0.20
C SER A 44 -18.24 -8.39 -1.05
N VAL A 45 -17.30 -7.45 -0.96
CA VAL A 45 -16.35 -7.15 -2.04
C VAL A 45 -15.30 -8.27 -2.10
N CYS A 46 -15.14 -8.87 -3.27
CA CYS A 46 -14.14 -9.91 -3.50
C CYS A 46 -12.79 -9.29 -3.88
N PHE A 47 -11.76 -9.53 -3.06
CA PHE A 47 -10.41 -9.02 -3.30
C PHE A 47 -9.31 -9.99 -2.87
N ARG A 48 -8.09 -9.71 -3.32
CA ARG A 48 -6.83 -10.21 -2.73
C ARG A 48 -6.02 -9.02 -2.24
N ALA A 49 -5.20 -9.25 -1.22
CA ALA A 49 -4.39 -8.20 -0.63
C ALA A 49 -2.91 -8.57 -0.64
N ALA A 50 -2.06 -7.56 -0.81
CA ALA A 50 -0.63 -7.60 -0.57
C ALA A 50 -0.24 -6.40 0.29
N ALA A 51 0.83 -6.51 1.05
CA ALA A 51 1.36 -5.40 1.83
C ALA A 51 2.88 -5.41 1.85
N ILE A 52 3.45 -4.21 1.71
CA ILE A 52 4.85 -3.93 2.01
C ILE A 52 4.94 -2.83 3.04
N ILE A 53 6.01 -2.86 3.83
CA ILE A 53 6.49 -1.71 4.57
C ILE A 53 7.75 -1.18 3.92
N PHE A 54 8.05 0.11 4.08
CA PHE A 54 9.31 0.65 3.59
C PHE A 54 9.94 1.65 4.55
N SER A 55 11.25 1.80 4.41
CA SER A 55 12.03 2.92 4.94
C SER A 55 13.16 3.18 3.94
N THR A 56 14.40 2.75 4.20
CA THR A 56 15.49 2.80 3.20
C THR A 56 15.23 1.86 2.02
N GLY A 57 14.49 0.79 2.26
CA GLY A 57 14.04 -0.14 1.23
C GLY A 57 12.73 -0.84 1.62
N PRO A 58 12.12 -1.55 0.68
CA PRO A 58 10.88 -2.28 0.90
C PRO A 58 11.13 -3.60 1.63
N ARG A 59 10.16 -4.02 2.44
CA ARG A 59 10.04 -5.37 2.98
C ARG A 59 8.65 -5.90 2.70
N LEU A 60 8.58 -7.09 2.09
CA LEU A 60 7.31 -7.78 1.84
C LEU A 60 6.75 -8.31 3.15
N MET A 61 5.52 -7.92 3.49
CA MET A 61 4.80 -8.45 4.65
C MET A 61 3.97 -9.67 4.25
N PHE A 62 3.27 -9.57 3.12
CA PHE A 62 2.57 -10.67 2.47
C PHE A 62 2.23 -10.31 1.02
N ASP A 63 2.09 -11.33 0.17
CA ASP A 63 1.65 -11.18 -1.23
C ASP A 63 0.20 -11.63 -1.45
N PHE A 64 -0.28 -11.53 -2.69
CA PHE A 64 -1.64 -11.86 -3.10
C PHE A 64 -2.03 -13.34 -2.94
N SER A 65 -1.07 -14.24 -2.72
CA SER A 65 -1.34 -15.67 -2.53
C SER A 65 -1.82 -16.01 -1.12
N GLN A 66 -1.52 -15.14 -0.14
CA GLN A 66 -1.74 -15.44 1.27
C GLN A 66 -3.16 -15.09 1.75
N PHE A 67 -3.71 -13.93 1.33
CA PHE A 67 -4.93 -13.39 1.92
C PHE A 67 -5.93 -12.87 0.89
N SER A 68 -7.22 -13.06 1.20
CA SER A 68 -8.36 -12.69 0.37
C SER A 68 -9.56 -12.33 1.24
N ALA A 69 -10.65 -11.84 0.65
CA ALA A 69 -11.87 -11.46 1.38
C ALA A 69 -12.40 -12.56 2.33
N GLY A 70 -12.22 -13.85 1.99
CA GLY A 70 -12.63 -14.97 2.84
C GLY A 70 -11.60 -15.41 3.89
N ASN A 71 -10.40 -14.81 3.91
CA ASN A 71 -9.30 -15.17 4.80
C ASN A 71 -8.47 -13.92 5.18
N LEU A 72 -8.94 -13.19 6.21
CA LEU A 72 -8.34 -11.92 6.65
C LEU A 72 -7.66 -11.96 8.02
N SER A 73 -7.85 -13.00 8.83
CA SER A 73 -7.34 -13.05 10.21
C SER A 73 -5.82 -12.88 10.27
N GLY A 74 -5.08 -13.58 9.42
CA GLY A 74 -3.62 -13.44 9.34
C GLY A 74 -3.17 -12.10 8.75
N ALA A 75 -3.90 -11.55 7.78
CA ALA A 75 -3.61 -10.21 7.25
C ALA A 75 -3.74 -9.15 8.35
N ARG A 76 -4.80 -9.25 9.17
CA ARG A 76 -5.03 -8.38 10.32
C ARG A 76 -3.89 -8.45 11.33
N GLU A 77 -3.49 -9.66 11.71
CA GLU A 77 -2.40 -9.86 12.68
C GLU A 77 -1.10 -9.20 12.19
N ILE A 78 -0.73 -9.40 10.91
CA ILE A 78 0.47 -8.80 10.32
C ILE A 78 0.35 -7.26 10.25
N LEU A 79 -0.78 -6.74 9.77
CA LEU A 79 -0.99 -5.30 9.61
C LEU A 79 -1.07 -4.55 10.95
N GLU A 80 -1.61 -5.16 11.99
CA GLU A 80 -1.69 -4.53 13.32
C GLU A 80 -0.38 -4.65 14.12
N SER A 81 0.58 -5.46 13.65
CA SER A 81 1.88 -5.72 14.30
C SER A 81 3.10 -5.34 13.46
N LEU A 82 2.95 -4.42 12.51
CA LEU A 82 4.02 -4.00 11.60
C LEU A 82 5.29 -3.56 12.34
N PRO A 83 6.48 -4.04 11.93
CA PRO A 83 7.72 -3.66 12.57
C PRO A 83 8.12 -2.22 12.21
N TYR A 84 8.60 -1.49 13.22
CA TYR A 84 9.22 -0.19 13.02
C TYR A 84 10.65 -0.34 12.50
N ILE A 85 10.97 0.31 11.37
CA ILE A 85 12.32 0.27 10.76
C ILE A 85 13.12 1.52 11.14
N GLY A 86 12.54 2.71 10.95
CA GLY A 86 13.06 3.97 11.50
C GLY A 86 14.28 4.57 10.80
N GLU A 87 14.54 4.23 9.54
CA GLU A 87 15.68 4.75 8.77
C GLU A 87 15.24 5.87 7.80
N TYR A 88 15.75 5.89 6.57
CA TYR A 88 15.42 6.91 5.56
C TYR A 88 14.00 6.75 5.00
N THR A 89 13.50 7.78 4.30
CA THR A 89 12.20 7.74 3.61
C THR A 89 12.40 7.59 2.09
N ARG A 90 12.41 6.35 1.57
CA ARG A 90 12.65 6.09 0.14
C ARG A 90 11.41 5.49 -0.54
N PRO A 91 10.40 6.31 -0.88
CA PRO A 91 9.17 5.85 -1.53
C PRO A 91 9.41 5.28 -2.93
N SER A 92 10.37 5.83 -3.69
CA SER A 92 10.76 5.33 -5.02
C SER A 92 11.08 3.83 -5.03
N THR A 93 11.93 3.36 -4.12
CA THR A 93 12.31 1.94 -4.07
C THR A 93 11.12 1.05 -3.67
N ALA A 94 10.17 1.58 -2.90
CA ALA A 94 8.94 0.88 -2.56
C ALA A 94 8.01 0.76 -3.78
N LEU A 95 7.83 1.83 -4.55
CA LEU A 95 7.00 1.83 -5.76
C LEU A 95 7.59 0.94 -6.87
N GLU A 96 8.91 0.98 -7.06
CA GLU A 96 9.60 0.05 -7.97
C GLU A 96 9.37 -1.42 -7.56
N PHE A 97 9.43 -1.72 -6.25
CA PHE A 97 9.16 -3.07 -5.75
C PHE A 97 7.72 -3.49 -6.02
N VAL A 98 6.76 -2.61 -5.76
CA VAL A 98 5.34 -2.86 -6.06
C VAL A 98 5.16 -3.17 -7.55
N GLN A 99 5.72 -2.34 -8.43
CA GLN A 99 5.60 -2.51 -9.88
C GLN A 99 6.15 -3.88 -10.33
N HIS A 100 7.39 -4.19 -9.93
CA HIS A 100 8.10 -5.36 -10.47
C HIS A 100 7.77 -6.69 -9.79
N ASN A 101 7.33 -6.67 -8.52
CA ASN A 101 7.13 -7.91 -7.75
C ASN A 101 5.66 -8.20 -7.45
N LEU A 102 4.83 -7.18 -7.26
CA LEU A 102 3.42 -7.36 -6.94
C LEU A 102 2.55 -7.17 -8.18
N LEU A 103 2.67 -6.04 -8.87
CA LEU A 103 1.81 -5.77 -10.02
C LEU A 103 2.16 -6.66 -11.22
N ALA A 104 3.44 -6.88 -11.50
CA ALA A 104 3.89 -7.76 -12.58
C ALA A 104 3.58 -9.25 -12.34
N SER A 105 3.40 -9.69 -11.08
CA SER A 105 3.08 -11.09 -10.75
C SER A 105 1.57 -11.39 -10.75
N ARG A 106 0.73 -10.37 -11.01
CA ARG A 106 -0.72 -10.53 -11.10
C ARG A 106 -1.09 -11.42 -12.28
N ASN A 107 -1.71 -12.55 -11.98
CA ASN A 107 -2.30 -13.44 -12.98
C ASN A 107 -3.79 -13.14 -13.21
N SER A 108 -4.18 -11.86 -13.15
CA SER A 108 -5.58 -11.43 -13.28
C SER A 108 -5.68 -10.04 -13.90
N SER A 109 -6.71 -9.82 -14.72
CA SER A 109 -7.11 -8.52 -15.25
C SER A 109 -7.94 -7.68 -14.26
N ALA A 110 -8.05 -8.13 -13.01
CA ALA A 110 -8.74 -7.44 -11.93
C ALA A 110 -8.18 -6.02 -11.76
N PRO A 111 -9.00 -4.97 -11.55
CA PRO A 111 -8.50 -3.66 -11.14
C PRO A 111 -7.54 -3.74 -9.95
N ALA A 112 -6.44 -3.00 -10.00
CA ALA A 112 -5.50 -2.90 -8.89
C ALA A 112 -5.52 -1.51 -8.26
N PHE A 113 -5.40 -1.49 -6.94
CA PHE A 113 -5.36 -0.30 -6.12
C PHE A 113 -4.12 -0.34 -5.24
N VAL A 114 -3.30 0.70 -5.29
CA VAL A 114 -2.14 0.88 -4.43
C VAL A 114 -2.46 2.00 -3.44
N LEU A 115 -2.41 1.69 -2.16
CA LEU A 115 -2.69 2.61 -1.05
C LEU A 115 -1.35 2.90 -0.35
N LEU A 116 -0.74 4.04 -0.66
CA LEU A 116 0.51 4.48 -0.08
C LEU A 116 0.25 5.32 1.17
N ALA A 117 0.50 4.73 2.34
CA ALA A 117 0.41 5.40 3.63
C ALA A 117 1.78 6.01 4.01
N THR A 118 1.87 7.34 4.08
CA THR A 118 3.13 8.06 4.37
C THR A 118 2.88 9.38 5.10
N ASP A 119 3.92 9.95 5.72
CA ASP A 119 3.90 11.31 6.26
C ASP A 119 4.24 12.38 5.21
N GLY A 120 4.57 11.98 3.98
CA GLY A 120 4.79 12.88 2.86
C GLY A 120 6.23 13.36 2.68
N HIS A 121 7.23 12.75 3.33
CA HIS A 121 8.63 13.08 3.04
C HIS A 121 9.09 12.49 1.70
N VAL A 122 9.72 13.34 0.89
CA VAL A 122 10.27 12.99 -0.43
C VAL A 122 11.71 13.46 -0.51
N GLN A 123 12.61 12.56 -0.90
CA GLN A 123 14.04 12.88 -1.09
C GLN A 123 14.33 13.34 -2.51
N ASP A 124 13.77 12.67 -3.51
CA ASP A 124 13.92 12.96 -4.93
C ASP A 124 12.54 12.98 -5.59
N ALA A 125 12.03 14.19 -5.82
CA ALA A 125 10.71 14.37 -6.41
C ALA A 125 10.67 13.98 -7.90
N VAL A 126 11.78 14.12 -8.63
CA VAL A 126 11.82 13.82 -10.06
C VAL A 126 11.75 12.32 -10.29
N GLN A 127 12.56 11.56 -9.56
CA GLN A 127 12.50 10.10 -9.62
C GLN A 127 11.13 9.60 -9.15
N LEU A 128 10.61 10.16 -8.07
CA LEU A 128 9.31 9.76 -7.54
C LEU A 128 8.16 9.96 -8.55
N ILE A 129 8.15 11.05 -9.31
CA ILE A 129 7.13 11.29 -10.35
C ILE A 129 7.17 10.18 -11.40
N ALA A 130 8.36 9.75 -11.83
CA ALA A 130 8.50 8.64 -12.76
C ALA A 130 7.97 7.32 -12.18
N ASP A 131 8.30 7.02 -10.92
CA ASP A 131 7.85 5.80 -10.25
C ASP A 131 6.34 5.77 -10.03
N VAL A 132 5.76 6.92 -9.67
CA VAL A 132 4.30 7.11 -9.56
C VAL A 132 3.64 6.86 -10.91
N SER A 133 4.16 7.47 -11.99
CA SER A 133 3.63 7.25 -13.34
C SER A 133 3.71 5.78 -13.77
N ASN A 134 4.80 5.08 -13.41
CA ASN A 134 4.95 3.67 -13.72
C ASN A 134 3.90 2.82 -13.00
N VAL A 135 3.66 3.07 -11.70
CA VAL A 135 2.62 2.37 -10.94
C VAL A 135 1.22 2.71 -11.49
N GLN A 136 0.97 3.98 -11.82
CA GLN A 136 -0.31 4.44 -12.37
C GLN A 136 -0.66 3.82 -13.72
N SER A 137 0.34 3.37 -14.49
CA SER A 137 0.12 2.64 -15.74
C SER A 137 -0.51 1.24 -15.54
N ALA A 138 -0.43 0.67 -14.32
CA ALA A 138 -0.86 -0.69 -14.01
C ALA A 138 -1.89 -0.80 -12.86
N ALA A 139 -2.07 0.27 -12.07
CA ALA A 139 -2.95 0.33 -10.92
C ALA A 139 -3.39 1.78 -10.63
N THR A 140 -4.51 1.95 -9.91
CA THR A 140 -4.86 3.27 -9.34
C THR A 140 -4.06 3.49 -8.05
N LEU A 141 -3.27 4.56 -7.97
CA LEU A 141 -2.48 4.91 -6.78
C LEU A 141 -3.18 6.02 -5.97
N TYR A 142 -3.28 5.80 -4.66
CA TYR A 142 -3.75 6.80 -3.69
C TYR A 142 -2.69 7.04 -2.63
N GLY A 143 -2.37 8.32 -2.39
CA GLY A 143 -1.62 8.75 -1.22
C GLY A 143 -2.54 8.95 -0.02
N ILE A 144 -2.19 8.33 1.11
CA ILE A 144 -2.91 8.47 2.39
C ILE A 144 -1.94 9.04 3.43
N GLY A 145 -2.24 10.25 3.90
CA GLY A 145 -1.42 10.93 4.90
C GLY A 145 -1.63 10.34 6.30
N PHE A 146 -0.53 10.01 6.99
CA PHE A 146 -0.55 9.66 8.41
C PHE A 146 0.50 10.42 9.22
N GLY A 147 0.15 10.75 10.47
CA GLY A 147 1.08 11.43 11.39
C GLY A 147 1.22 12.93 11.13
N THR A 148 2.44 13.46 11.29
CA THR A 148 2.74 14.87 11.05
C THR A 148 3.08 15.07 9.58
N LEU A 149 2.11 15.58 8.82
CA LEU A 149 2.19 15.58 7.36
C LEU A 149 3.08 16.69 6.81
N ASN A 150 3.88 16.34 5.81
CA ASN A 150 4.42 17.26 4.82
C ASN A 150 3.47 17.26 3.61
N THR A 151 2.45 18.11 3.65
CA THR A 151 1.35 18.12 2.67
C THR A 151 1.79 18.53 1.27
N SER A 152 2.90 19.25 1.13
CA SER A 152 3.44 19.69 -0.17
C SER A 152 3.78 18.54 -1.11
N ALA A 153 4.18 17.39 -0.55
CA ALA A 153 4.60 16.23 -1.33
C ALA A 153 3.53 15.14 -1.43
N LEU A 154 2.47 15.17 -0.60
CA LEU A 154 1.38 14.20 -0.70
C LEU A 154 0.63 14.27 -2.03
N GLY A 155 0.56 15.47 -2.62
CA GLY A 155 -0.04 15.67 -3.95
C GLY A 155 0.70 14.95 -5.08
N LEU A 156 1.97 14.59 -4.89
CA LEU A 156 2.75 13.84 -5.90
C LEU A 156 2.29 12.39 -6.04
N TYR A 157 1.54 11.86 -5.08
CA TYR A 157 1.05 10.48 -5.09
C TYR A 157 -0.41 10.37 -5.54
N LEU A 158 -1.03 11.48 -5.95
CA LEU A 158 -2.41 11.50 -6.42
C LEU A 158 -2.48 11.32 -7.95
N PRO A 159 -3.58 10.78 -8.49
CA PRO A 159 -3.84 10.81 -9.92
C PRO A 159 -3.85 12.24 -10.46
N VAL A 160 -3.19 12.47 -11.60
CA VAL A 160 -3.10 13.79 -12.24
C VAL A 160 -4.47 14.29 -12.74
N ASP A 161 -5.46 13.40 -12.87
CA ASP A 161 -6.78 13.69 -13.46
C ASP A 161 -7.76 14.44 -12.53
N HIS A 162 -7.33 14.89 -11.34
CA HIS A 162 -8.18 15.55 -10.34
C HIS A 162 -7.61 16.88 -9.79
N ILE A 163 -6.72 17.56 -10.53
CA ILE A 163 -6.29 18.94 -10.24
C ILE A 163 -6.77 19.88 -11.34
#